data_AF-A0A4U0ZPU3-F1
#
_entry.id   AF-A0A4U0ZPU3-F1
#
_cell.length_a   1.000
_cell.length_b   1.000
_cell.length_c   1.000
_cell.angle_alpha   90.00
_cell.angle_beta   90.00
_cell.angle_gamma   90.00
#
_symmetry.space_group_name_H-M   'P 1'
#
loop_
_entity.id
_entity.type
_entity.pdbx_description
1 polymer ?
#
loop_
_entity_poly.entity_id
_entity_poly.type
_entity_poly.pdbx_seq_one_letter_code
_entity_poly.pdbx_strand_id
1 'polypeptide(L)' 'MTIKKVLTITLLTLIIASSGCAYRHYLGMHGPTIRNSPETHTGVTEDSQCLECHNPDDPTDAPPTNHPGFKGCLKCHNGA' A
#
# COMPACT_ATOMS: atom_id res chain seq x y z
N MET A 1 -39.23 -4.78 -7.47
CA MET A 1 -38.18 -5.24 -6.53
C MET A 1 -38.63 -4.93 -5.12
N THR A 2 -38.56 -5.86 -4.16
CA THR A 2 -39.06 -5.60 -2.80
C THR A 2 -38.08 -4.76 -1.99
N ILE A 3 -38.56 -3.93 -1.06
CA ILE A 3 -37.72 -3.06 -0.19
C ILE A 3 -36.63 -3.86 0.52
N LYS A 4 -36.94 -5.08 0.97
CA LYS A 4 -35.97 -6.01 1.58
C LYS A 4 -34.82 -6.36 0.63
N LYS A 5 -35.13 -6.64 -0.65
CA LYS A 5 -34.11 -6.95 -1.67
C LYS A 5 -33.24 -5.74 -1.99
N VAL A 6 -33.82 -4.54 -2.03
CA VAL A 6 -33.07 -3.29 -2.23
C VAL A 6 -32.07 -3.10 -1.08
N LEU A 7 -32.54 -3.17 0.17
CA LEU A 7 -31.68 -3.02 1.36
C LEU A 7 -30.54 -4.05 1.40
N THR A 8 -30.84 -5.33 1.12
CA THR A 8 -29.79 -6.38 1.09
C THR A 8 -28.75 -6.10 0.03
N ILE A 9 -29.15 -5.69 -1.18
CA ILE A 9 -28.22 -5.38 -2.28
C ILE A 9 -27.35 -4.17 -1.90
N THR A 10 -27.95 -3.10 -1.37
CA THR A 10 -27.21 -1.90 -0.95
C THR A 10 -26.20 -2.19 0.16
N LEU A 11 -26.55 -3.05 1.11
CA LEU A 11 -25.62 -3.45 2.18
C LEU A 11 -24.46 -4.28 1.62
N LEU A 12 -24.73 -5.22 0.71
CA LEU A 12 -23.70 -6.06 0.08
C LEU A 12 -22.69 -5.23 -0.72
N THR A 13 -23.17 -4.27 -1.51
CA THR A 13 -22.30 -3.40 -2.31
C THR A 13 -21.44 -2.50 -1.43
N LEU A 14 -21.96 -2.02 -0.30
CA LEU A 14 -21.20 -1.22 0.66
C LEU A 14 -20.04 -2.02 1.27
N ILE A 15 -20.30 -3.29 1.63
CA ILE A 15 -19.29 -4.19 2.20
C ILE A 15 -18.19 -4.49 1.18
N ILE A 16 -18.54 -4.78 -0.08
CA ILE A 16 -17.55 -5.08 -1.12
C ILE A 16 -16.70 -3.85 -1.43
N ALA A 17 -17.31 -2.66 -1.50
CA ALA A 17 -16.60 -1.40 -1.76
C ALA A 17 -15.64 -1.02 -0.63
N SER A 18 -16.05 -1.19 0.64
CA SER A 18 -15.19 -0.91 1.79
C SER A 18 -14.06 -1.93 1.94
N SER A 19 -14.35 -3.19 1.62
CA SER A 19 -13.33 -4.24 1.52
C SER A 19 -12.30 -3.87 0.46
N GLY A 20 -12.69 -3.48 -0.75
CA GLY A 20 -11.72 -3.17 -1.82
C GLY A 20 -10.63 -2.16 -1.44
N CYS A 21 -10.98 -1.07 -0.76
CA CYS A 21 -10.01 -0.01 -0.43
C CYS A 21 -9.31 -0.25 0.92
N ALA A 22 -10.06 -0.56 1.98
CA ALA A 22 -9.47 -0.76 3.30
C ALA A 22 -8.69 -2.09 3.37
N TYR A 23 -9.15 -3.14 2.70
CA TYR A 23 -8.48 -4.45 2.71
C TYR A 23 -7.15 -4.43 1.96
N ARG A 24 -7.01 -3.64 0.88
CA ARG A 24 -5.74 -3.52 0.15
C ARG A 24 -4.66 -2.77 0.94
N HIS A 25 -5.07 -1.73 1.68
CA HIS A 25 -4.17 -1.00 2.57
C HIS A 25 -3.79 -1.84 3.80
N TYR A 26 -4.77 -2.51 4.43
CA TYR A 26 -4.57 -3.28 5.65
C TYR A 26 -3.80 -4.60 5.44
N LEU A 27 -3.94 -5.25 4.27
CA LEU A 27 -3.15 -6.45 3.95
C LEU A 27 -1.77 -6.16 3.36
N GLY A 28 -1.34 -4.89 3.30
CA GLY A 28 -0.02 -4.53 2.79
C GLY A 28 0.23 -4.98 1.35
N MET A 29 -0.84 -5.21 0.57
CA MET A 29 -0.70 -5.84 -0.74
C MET A 29 0.11 -4.97 -1.68
N HIS A 30 -0.02 -3.64 -1.64
CA HIS A 30 0.86 -2.70 -2.34
C HIS A 30 1.22 -1.53 -1.41
N GLY A 31 2.51 -1.30 -1.15
CA GLY A 31 2.98 -0.12 -0.42
C GLY A 31 2.69 1.19 -1.18
N PRO A 32 2.64 2.34 -0.48
CA PRO A 32 2.44 3.64 -1.11
C PRO A 32 3.58 4.00 -2.07
N THR A 33 3.31 4.93 -2.98
CA THR A 33 4.38 5.57 -3.79
C THR A 33 5.16 6.55 -2.93
N ILE A 34 6.46 6.73 -3.21
CA ILE A 34 7.31 7.75 -2.58
C ILE A 34 6.75 9.17 -2.76
N ARG A 35 5.93 9.37 -3.81
CA ARG A 35 5.27 10.66 -4.09
C ARG A 35 4.21 11.07 -3.08
N ASN A 36 3.76 10.15 -2.22
CA ASN A 36 2.81 10.48 -1.15
C ASN A 36 3.48 11.21 0.02
N SER A 37 4.81 11.08 0.17
CA SER A 37 5.60 11.72 1.22
C SER A 37 6.94 12.21 0.66
N PRO A 38 6.91 13.16 -0.31
CA PRO A 38 8.10 13.60 -1.03
C PRO A 38 9.13 14.26 -0.11
N GLU A 39 8.69 14.92 0.97
CA GLU A 39 9.55 15.54 1.97
C GLU A 39 10.52 14.53 2.62
N THR A 40 10.03 13.34 2.97
CA THR A 40 10.83 12.28 3.60
C THR A 40 11.61 11.45 2.59
N HIS A 41 11.17 11.41 1.32
CA HIS A 41 11.83 10.65 0.24
C HIS A 41 12.61 11.56 -0.72
N THR A 42 13.02 12.74 -0.27
CA THR A 42 13.75 13.70 -1.10
C THR A 42 15.07 13.10 -1.56
N GLY A 43 15.30 13.06 -2.87
CA GLY A 43 16.58 12.58 -3.45
C GLY A 43 16.71 11.06 -3.55
N VAL A 44 15.66 10.29 -3.22
CA VAL A 44 15.64 8.84 -3.45
C VAL A 44 15.55 8.57 -4.95
N THR A 45 16.61 7.98 -5.51
CA THR A 45 16.76 7.67 -6.93
C THR A 45 17.17 6.22 -7.18
N GLU A 46 17.60 5.50 -6.14
CA GLU A 46 18.05 4.12 -6.23
C GLU A 46 17.32 3.21 -5.22
N ASP A 47 17.11 1.94 -5.60
CA ASP A 47 16.41 0.96 -4.77
C ASP A 47 17.17 0.58 -3.48
N SER A 48 18.50 0.71 -3.49
CA SER A 48 19.36 0.51 -2.31
C SER A 48 19.04 1.49 -1.20
N GLN A 49 18.75 2.75 -1.53
CA GLN A 49 18.42 3.81 -0.57
C GLN A 49 17.12 3.50 0.18
N CYS A 50 16.17 2.82 -0.48
CA CYS A 50 14.95 2.37 0.19
C CYS A 50 15.26 1.40 1.35
N LEU A 51 16.25 0.52 1.16
CA LEU A 51 16.63 -0.49 2.15
C LEU A 51 17.47 0.09 3.30
N GLU A 52 17.89 1.35 3.27
CA GLU A 52 18.54 1.98 4.42
C GLU A 52 17.56 2.16 5.60
N CYS A 53 16.27 2.32 5.31
CA CYS A 53 15.23 2.48 6.33
C CYS A 53 14.19 1.34 6.32
N HIS A 54 13.87 0.79 5.15
CA HIS A 54 12.82 -0.23 4.98
C HIS A 54 13.35 -1.67 5.04
N ASN A 55 14.57 -1.92 5.53
CA ASN A 55 15.09 -3.28 5.66
C ASN A 55 14.34 -4.05 6.76
N PRO A 56 13.84 -5.27 6.49
CA PRO A 56 13.21 -6.11 7.53
C PRO A 56 14.17 -6.52 8.67
N ASP A 57 15.47 -6.58 8.39
CA ASP A 57 16.47 -7.02 9.37
C ASP A 57 16.95 -5.89 10.30
N ASP A 58 16.71 -4.63 9.92
CA ASP A 58 17.10 -3.45 10.68
C ASP A 58 15.91 -2.45 10.75
N PRO A 59 14.96 -2.68 11.67
CA PRO A 59 13.73 -1.91 11.74
C PRO A 59 14.00 -0.48 12.20
N THR A 60 13.54 0.47 11.40
CA THR A 60 13.50 1.90 11.74
C THR A 60 12.07 2.35 12.02
N ASP A 61 11.82 3.66 12.12
CA ASP A 61 10.46 4.21 12.14
C ASP A 61 9.70 3.99 10.82
N ALA A 62 10.42 3.63 9.74
CA ALA A 62 9.82 3.26 8.47
C ALA A 62 9.34 1.79 8.50
N PRO A 63 8.16 1.47 7.92
CA PRO A 63 7.67 0.11 7.88
C PRO A 63 8.58 -0.77 7.00
N PRO A 64 8.97 -1.98 7.43
CA PRO A 64 9.85 -2.83 6.62
C PRO A 64 9.20 -3.24 5.29
N THR A 65 10.02 -3.49 4.27
CA THR A 65 9.53 -4.01 2.99
C THR A 65 8.95 -5.41 3.16
N ASN A 66 7.80 -5.66 2.53
CA ASN A 66 7.22 -7.02 2.42
C ASN A 66 7.93 -7.88 1.37
N HIS A 67 8.93 -7.34 0.65
CA HIS A 67 9.65 -8.03 -0.41
C HIS A 67 11.15 -8.16 -0.07
N PRO A 68 11.55 -9.01 0.90
CA PRO A 68 12.93 -9.09 1.39
C PRO A 68 13.97 -9.44 0.31
N GLY A 69 13.56 -10.15 -0.75
CA GLY A 69 14.43 -10.54 -1.86
C GLY A 69 14.40 -9.63 -3.08
N PHE A 70 13.54 -8.61 -3.11
CA PHE A 70 13.30 -7.79 -4.29
C PHE A 70 14.00 -6.43 -4.18
N LYS A 71 14.85 -6.11 -5.16
CA LYS A 71 15.64 -4.86 -5.20
C LYS A 71 15.22 -3.96 -6.37
N GLY A 72 13.90 -3.89 -6.60
CA GLY A 72 13.28 -3.19 -7.74
C GLY A 72 12.20 -2.19 -7.30
N CYS A 73 12.33 -1.60 -6.11
CA CYS A 73 11.32 -0.80 -5.40
C CYS A 73 10.67 0.27 -6.29
N LEU A 74 11.48 1.10 -6.95
CA LEU A 74 11.05 2.23 -7.77
C LEU A 74 10.36 1.81 -9.07
N LYS A 75 10.42 0.54 -9.47
CA LYS A 75 9.62 0.02 -10.60
C LYS A 75 8.12 0.11 -10.33
N CYS A 76 7.73 0.06 -9.05
CA CYS A 76 6.33 0.08 -8.62
C CYS A 76 6.02 1.32 -7.75
N HIS A 77 6.96 1.74 -6.91
CA HIS A 77 6.73 2.78 -5.90
C HIS A 77 7.10 4.20 -6.35
N ASN A 78 7.33 4.43 -7.65
CA ASN A 78 7.62 5.76 -8.21
C ASN A 78 6.37 6.49 -8.77
N GLY A 79 5.16 5.98 -8.48
CA GLY A 79 3.89 6.66 -8.81
C GLY A 79 3.55 6.71 -10.31
N ALA A 80 3.83 5.61 -11.02
CA ALA A 80 3.30 5.36 -12.35
C ALA A 80 1.86 4.82 -12.29
#